data_AF-A0A2W5Z5Z5-F1
#
_entry.id   AF-A0A2W5Z5Z5-F1
#
_cell.length_a   1.000
_cell.length_b   1.000
_cell.length_c   1.000
_cell.angle_alpha   90.00
_cell.angle_beta   90.00
_cell.angle_gamma   90.00
#
_symmetry.space_group_name_H-M   'P 1'
#
loop_
_entity.id
_entity.type
_entity.pdbx_description
1 polymer ?
#
loop_
_entity_poly.entity_id
_entity_poly.type
_entity_poly.pdbx_seq_one_letter_code
_entity_poly.pdbx_strand_id
1 'polypeptide(L)'
;MCPAIETTPAQARSIGRKIWQNECGGAVEGLTSWNAGENFASLGIGHFIWYPAGHRGPFEESFPELVAFVSGRGAKLPKLLLVRHDAPCPWNSRAEFLAAQSSPEMKQLRHFLTDTIDLQAQFLVWRLQNGLPKMLARSSDGAHVQREFDRVGATAQGCYALVDYV
;
A
#
# COMPACT_ATOMS: atom_id res chain seq x y z
N MET A 1 -10.57 -17.69 -17.60
CA MET A 1 -10.64 -16.53 -16.70
C MET A 1 -10.33 -17.06 -15.31
N CYS A 2 -9.21 -16.65 -14.71
CA CYS A 2 -8.86 -17.05 -13.35
C CYS A 2 -9.91 -16.50 -12.38
N PRO A 3 -10.33 -17.25 -11.33
CA PRO A 3 -11.14 -16.66 -10.29
C PRO A 3 -10.32 -15.55 -9.63
N ALA A 4 -10.88 -14.34 -9.57
CA ALA A 4 -10.27 -13.29 -8.77
C ALA A 4 -10.10 -13.82 -7.33
N ILE A 5 -9.00 -13.47 -6.67
CA ILE A 5 -8.90 -13.61 -5.21
C ILE A 5 -9.94 -12.64 -4.63
N GLU A 6 -11.19 -13.09 -4.54
CA GLU A 6 -12.29 -12.32 -4.00
C GLU A 6 -12.15 -12.32 -2.48
N THR A 7 -11.59 -11.23 -1.99
CA THR A 7 -11.48 -11.02 -0.55
C THR A 7 -12.71 -10.24 -0.12
N THR A 8 -13.58 -10.85 0.70
CA THR A 8 -14.70 -10.09 1.28
C THR A 8 -14.17 -8.92 2.12
N PRO A 9 -14.92 -7.81 2.30
CA PRO A 9 -14.47 -6.70 3.13
C PRO A 9 -14.06 -7.11 4.56
N ALA A 10 -14.72 -8.12 5.12
CA ALA A 10 -14.38 -8.67 6.44
C ALA A 10 -13.02 -9.41 6.44
N GLN A 11 -12.74 -10.20 5.39
CA GLN A 11 -11.44 -10.85 5.22
C GLN A 11 -10.34 -9.82 4.97
N ALA A 12 -10.58 -8.81 4.14
CA ALA A 12 -9.62 -7.75 3.88
C ALA A 12 -9.28 -6.96 5.15
N ARG A 13 -10.28 -6.64 5.99
CA ARG A 13 -10.06 -6.08 7.33
C ARG A 13 -9.16 -6.95 8.19
N SER A 14 -9.42 -8.26 8.23
CA SER A 14 -8.63 -9.18 9.04
C SER A 14 -7.19 -9.31 8.53
N ILE A 15 -6.99 -9.31 7.21
CA ILE A 15 -5.67 -9.35 6.57
C ILE A 15 -4.93 -8.05 6.88
N GLY A 16 -5.55 -6.90 6.63
CA GLY A 16 -4.92 -5.59 6.85
C GLY A 16 -4.49 -5.37 8.30
N ARG A 17 -5.30 -5.81 9.27
CA ARG A 17 -4.92 -5.75 10.70
C ARG A 17 -3.71 -6.61 11.03
N LYS A 18 -3.59 -7.80 10.42
CA LYS A 18 -2.42 -8.67 10.62
C LYS A 18 -1.16 -8.05 10.03
N ILE A 19 -1.24 -7.51 8.81
CA ILE A 19 -0.13 -6.80 8.18
C ILE A 19 0.30 -5.64 9.09
N TRP A 20 -0.66 -4.81 9.53
CA TRP A 20 -0.37 -3.69 10.42
C TRP A 20 0.30 -4.13 11.74
N GLN A 21 -0.15 -5.23 12.32
CA GLN A 21 0.45 -5.81 13.52
C GLN A 21 1.89 -6.27 13.28
N ASN A 22 2.17 -6.87 12.12
CA ASN A 22 3.48 -7.41 11.80
C ASN A 22 4.49 -6.30 11.42
N GLU A 23 4.04 -5.28 10.69
CA GLU A 23 4.92 -4.19 10.22
C GLU A 23 5.31 -3.22 11.33
N CYS A 24 4.38 -2.84 12.21
CA CYS A 24 4.67 -1.84 13.24
C CYS A 24 3.99 -2.09 14.58
N GLY A 25 3.66 -3.34 14.88
CA GLY A 25 3.03 -3.70 16.15
C GLY A 25 1.63 -3.14 16.33
N GLY A 26 0.99 -2.67 15.25
CA GLY A 26 -0.29 -1.96 15.29
C GLY A 26 -0.19 -0.49 15.72
N ALA A 27 1.01 0.11 15.70
CA ALA A 27 1.20 1.52 16.04
C ALA A 27 0.76 2.44 14.89
N VAL A 28 0.03 3.50 15.20
CA VAL A 28 -0.43 4.49 14.21
C VAL A 28 0.75 5.29 13.66
N GLU A 29 1.75 5.56 14.49
CA GLU A 29 3.00 6.23 14.11
C GLU A 29 3.77 5.42 13.07
N GLY A 30 3.71 4.09 13.15
CA GLY A 30 4.37 3.18 12.22
C GLY A 30 3.78 3.15 10.81
N LEU A 31 2.58 3.73 10.61
CA LEU A 31 1.99 3.90 9.28
C LEU A 31 2.66 5.03 8.48
N THR A 32 3.59 5.78 9.08
CA THR A 32 4.28 6.89 8.44
C THR A 32 5.77 6.83 8.78
N SER A 33 6.61 6.59 7.78
CA SER A 33 8.05 6.52 7.99
C SER A 33 8.82 7.15 6.84
N TRP A 34 10.07 7.50 7.11
CA TRP A 34 11.05 7.94 6.11
C TRP A 34 12.42 7.50 6.61
N ASN A 35 13.00 6.48 6.00
CA ASN A 35 14.25 5.90 6.50
C ASN A 35 15.45 6.78 6.13
N ALA A 36 16.52 6.64 6.91
CA ALA A 36 17.76 7.32 6.59
C ALA A 36 18.33 6.77 5.27
N GLY A 37 18.72 7.65 4.35
CA GLY A 37 19.23 7.28 3.02
C GLY A 37 18.16 7.18 1.93
N GLU A 38 16.88 7.22 2.27
CA GLU A 38 15.77 7.28 1.31
C GLU A 38 15.42 8.72 0.92
N ASN A 39 14.89 8.89 -0.29
CA ASN A 39 14.40 10.15 -0.83
C ASN A 39 12.88 10.19 -1.00
N PHE A 40 12.16 9.36 -0.24
CA PHE A 40 10.70 9.22 -0.28
C PHE A 40 10.13 8.92 1.11
N ALA A 41 8.84 9.20 1.29
CA ALA A 41 8.09 8.72 2.45
C ALA A 41 7.51 7.33 2.16
N SER A 42 7.47 6.47 3.18
CA SER A 42 6.83 5.16 3.15
C SER A 42 5.60 5.17 4.07
N LEU A 43 4.44 4.83 3.50
CA LEU A 43 3.14 5.07 4.11
C LEU A 43 2.25 3.83 4.13
N GLY A 44 1.38 3.74 5.15
CA GLY A 44 0.37 2.70 5.25
C GLY A 44 0.93 1.31 5.54
N ILE A 45 0.03 0.32 5.54
CA ILE A 45 0.38 -1.07 5.88
C ILE A 45 1.20 -1.77 4.79
N GLY A 46 1.22 -1.23 3.58
CA GLY A 46 1.93 -1.79 2.43
C GLY A 46 3.17 -1.00 2.03
N HIS A 47 3.70 -0.15 2.92
CA HIS A 47 4.89 0.67 2.67
C HIS A 47 4.83 1.47 1.36
N PHE A 48 3.66 2.05 1.07
CA PHE A 48 3.40 2.76 -0.17
C PHE A 48 4.32 3.97 -0.31
N ILE A 49 5.08 4.00 -1.40
CA ILE A 49 6.12 4.99 -1.64
C ILE A 49 5.50 6.28 -2.16
N TRP A 50 5.90 7.41 -1.57
CA TRP A 50 5.49 8.75 -2.00
C TRP A 50 6.69 9.68 -2.16
N TYR A 51 6.97 10.09 -3.40
CA TYR A 51 8.10 10.96 -3.70
C TYR A 51 7.73 12.44 -3.60
N PRO A 52 8.66 13.30 -3.17
CA PRO A 52 8.54 14.74 -3.32
C PRO A 52 8.53 15.18 -4.79
N ALA A 53 8.12 16.42 -5.03
CA ALA A 53 8.16 17.02 -6.36
C ALA A 53 9.58 17.00 -6.93
N GLY A 54 9.71 16.65 -8.21
CA GLY A 54 11.02 16.60 -8.90
C GLY A 54 11.94 15.46 -8.46
N HIS A 55 11.51 14.62 -7.52
CA HIS A 55 12.27 13.46 -7.06
C HIS A 55 11.69 12.17 -7.65
N ARG A 56 12.58 11.31 -8.12
CA ARG A 56 12.29 9.94 -8.52
C ARG A 56 13.44 9.06 -8.06
N GLY A 57 13.13 7.86 -7.61
CA GLY A 57 14.09 6.86 -7.21
C GLY A 57 13.97 5.61 -8.09
N PRO A 58 14.78 4.58 -7.81
CA PRO A 58 14.71 3.31 -8.52
C PRO A 58 13.42 2.52 -8.21
N PHE A 59 12.71 2.89 -7.14
CA PHE A 59 11.49 2.20 -6.70
C PHE A 59 10.23 2.85 -7.28
N GLU A 60 9.26 2.01 -7.62
CA GLU A 60 7.96 2.40 -8.16
C GLU A 60 7.14 3.17 -7.10
N GLU A 61 6.61 4.33 -7.49
CA GLU A 61 5.75 5.15 -6.64
C GLU A 61 4.35 4.55 -6.58
N SER A 62 3.84 4.26 -5.38
CA SER A 62 2.59 3.50 -5.19
C SER A 62 1.55 4.18 -4.31
N PHE A 63 1.92 5.21 -3.55
CA PHE A 63 0.97 5.94 -2.71
C PHE A 63 -0.10 6.70 -3.51
N PRO A 64 0.21 7.42 -4.60
CA PRO A 64 -0.81 8.05 -5.44
C PRO A 64 -1.82 7.05 -6.02
N GLU A 65 -1.37 5.84 -6.37
CA GLU A 65 -2.23 4.77 -6.86
C GLU A 65 -3.20 4.28 -5.77
N LEU A 66 -2.70 4.10 -4.54
CA LEU A 66 -3.56 3.80 -3.38
C LEU A 66 -4.61 4.91 -3.20
N VAL A 67 -4.21 6.18 -3.22
CA VAL A 67 -5.11 7.32 -3.03
C VAL A 67 -6.23 7.30 -4.08
N ALA A 68 -5.89 7.09 -5.35
CA ALA A 68 -6.87 6.96 -6.42
C ALA A 68 -7.82 5.77 -6.19
N PHE A 69 -7.29 4.62 -5.76
CA PHE A 69 -8.06 3.41 -5.51
C PHE A 69 -9.06 3.58 -4.35
N VAL A 70 -8.63 4.14 -3.22
CA VAL A 70 -9.52 4.34 -2.06
C VAL A 70 -10.53 5.47 -2.30
N SER A 71 -10.13 6.54 -3.00
CA SER A 71 -11.03 7.63 -3.41
C SER A 71 -12.13 7.12 -4.33
N GLY A 72 -11.79 6.29 -5.32
CA GLY A 72 -12.75 5.63 -6.21
C GLY A 72 -13.76 4.71 -5.50
N ARG A 73 -13.51 4.37 -4.23
CA ARG A 73 -14.40 3.57 -3.38
C ARG A 73 -15.13 4.40 -2.32
N GLY A 74 -15.08 5.72 -2.44
CA GLY A 74 -15.82 6.65 -1.60
C GLY A 74 -15.15 6.98 -0.26
N ALA A 75 -13.87 6.62 -0.07
CA ALA A 75 -13.13 7.02 1.13
C ALA A 75 -12.94 8.54 1.15
N LYS A 76 -13.06 9.14 2.34
CA LYS A 76 -12.84 10.58 2.53
C LYS A 76 -11.34 10.87 2.52
N LEU A 77 -10.90 11.72 1.61
CA LEU A 77 -9.51 12.13 1.52
C LEU A 77 -9.20 13.28 2.51
N PRO A 78 -8.03 13.28 3.16
CA PRO A 78 -7.54 14.41 3.95
C PRO A 78 -7.25 15.61 3.05
N LYS A 79 -7.23 16.82 3.62
CA LYS A 79 -7.09 18.08 2.85
C LYS A 79 -5.88 18.09 1.91
N LEU A 80 -4.78 17.51 2.35
CA LEU A 80 -3.53 17.42 1.59
C LEU A 80 -3.66 16.61 0.28
N LEU A 81 -4.68 15.75 0.15
CA LEU A 81 -4.94 14.90 -1.02
C LEU A 81 -6.14 15.37 -1.87
N LEU A 82 -6.84 16.43 -1.46
CA LEU A 82 -8.04 16.91 -2.15
C LEU A 82 -7.74 17.70 -3.43
N VAL A 83 -6.55 18.29 -3.55
CA VAL A 83 -6.21 19.14 -4.70
C VAL A 83 -5.99 18.29 -5.96
N ARG A 84 -5.22 17.20 -5.84
CA ARG A 84 -5.08 16.16 -6.86
C ARG A 84 -4.67 14.83 -6.22
N HIS A 85 -5.15 13.71 -6.77
CA HIS A 85 -4.75 12.36 -6.31
C HIS A 85 -3.28 12.04 -6.59
N ASP A 86 -2.65 12.72 -7.56
CA ASP A 86 -1.23 12.62 -7.94
C ASP A 86 -0.37 13.71 -7.28
N ALA A 87 -0.89 14.39 -6.25
CA ALA A 87 -0.13 15.42 -5.55
C ALA A 87 1.19 14.81 -5.01
N PRO A 88 2.34 15.47 -5.22
CA PRO A 88 3.61 15.01 -4.70
C PRO A 88 3.62 15.08 -3.17
N CYS A 89 4.53 14.34 -2.55
CA CYS A 89 4.76 14.41 -1.11
C CYS A 89 5.04 15.87 -0.69
N PRO A 90 4.30 16.44 0.27
CA PRO A 90 4.44 17.85 0.64
C PRO A 90 5.73 18.14 1.41
N TRP A 91 6.40 17.11 1.91
CA TRP A 91 7.70 17.21 2.60
C TRP A 91 8.81 16.90 1.61
N ASN A 92 9.75 17.82 1.44
CA ASN A 92 10.84 17.68 0.47
C ASN A 92 12.07 16.96 1.03
N SER A 93 12.08 16.66 2.33
CA SER A 93 13.17 15.95 2.97
C SER A 93 12.69 15.16 4.19
N ARG A 94 13.51 14.18 4.58
CA ARG A 94 13.32 13.45 5.85
C ARG A 94 13.27 14.39 7.06
N ALA A 95 14.07 15.45 7.07
CA ALA A 95 14.10 16.41 8.17
C ALA A 95 12.77 17.15 8.31
N GLU A 96 12.21 17.63 7.19
CA GLU A 96 10.88 18.25 7.15
C GLU A 96 9.78 17.27 7.58
N PHE A 97 9.83 16.04 7.08
CA PHE A 97 8.87 15.00 7.43
C PHE A 97 8.87 14.70 8.93
N LEU A 98 10.07 14.57 9.53
CA LEU A 98 10.22 14.31 10.96
C LEU A 98 9.77 15.50 11.82
N ALA A 99 10.06 16.73 11.39
CA ALA A 99 9.59 17.94 12.07
C ALA A 99 8.05 18.05 12.04
N ALA A 100 7.42 17.57 10.96
CA ALA A 100 5.97 17.59 10.79
C ALA A 100 5.22 16.46 11.51
N GLN A 101 5.89 15.56 12.25
CA GLN A 101 5.23 14.40 12.86
C GLN A 101 4.03 14.72 13.75
N SER A 102 4.02 15.90 14.38
CA SER A 102 2.93 16.38 15.23
C SER A 102 2.00 17.38 14.54
N SER A 103 2.22 17.68 13.25
CA SER A 103 1.44 18.66 12.50
C SER A 103 0.01 18.18 12.25
N PRO A 104 -0.94 19.10 12.04
CA PRO A 104 -2.31 18.75 11.66
C PRO A 104 -2.40 17.88 10.40
N GLU A 105 -1.53 18.13 9.41
CA GLU A 105 -1.47 17.39 8.15
C GLU A 105 -1.04 15.94 8.38
N MET A 106 0.02 15.70 9.16
CA MET A 106 0.48 14.35 9.48
C MET A 106 -0.57 13.57 10.28
N LYS A 107 -1.24 14.23 11.22
CA LYS A 107 -2.34 13.61 11.99
C LYS A 107 -3.51 13.21 11.08
N GLN A 108 -3.91 14.09 10.15
CA GLN A 108 -4.95 13.77 9.16
C GLN A 108 -4.52 12.62 8.24
N LEU A 109 -3.25 12.59 7.82
CA LEU A 109 -2.71 11.50 7.01
C LEU A 109 -2.78 10.15 7.76
N ARG A 110 -2.32 10.11 9.01
CA ARG A 110 -2.37 8.90 9.85
C ARG A 110 -3.80 8.44 10.12
N HIS A 111 -4.73 9.37 10.34
CA HIS A 111 -6.15 9.04 10.53
C HIS A 111 -6.73 8.40 9.26
N PHE A 112 -6.49 9.02 8.09
CA PHE A 112 -6.86 8.45 6.81
C PHE A 112 -6.27 7.05 6.59
N LEU A 113 -4.99 6.84 6.87
CA LEU A 113 -4.34 5.54 6.75
C LEU A 113 -4.93 4.50 7.71
N THR A 114 -5.29 4.90 8.93
CA THR A 114 -5.90 3.98 9.91
C THR A 114 -7.33 3.62 9.52
N ASP A 115 -8.12 4.59 9.06
CA ASP A 115 -9.52 4.40 8.68
C ASP A 115 -9.70 3.60 7.38
N THR A 116 -8.63 3.47 6.59
CA THR A 116 -8.65 2.80 5.28
C THR A 116 -7.81 1.52 5.23
N ILE A 117 -7.46 0.92 6.38
CA ILE A 117 -6.64 -0.32 6.44
C ILE A 117 -7.24 -1.45 5.58
N ASP A 118 -8.56 -1.57 5.54
CA ASP A 118 -9.24 -2.60 4.76
C ASP A 118 -9.21 -2.35 3.26
N LEU A 119 -9.26 -1.08 2.86
CA LEU A 119 -9.07 -0.68 1.47
C LEU A 119 -7.61 -0.81 1.05
N GLN A 120 -6.65 -0.54 1.93
CA GLN A 120 -5.22 -0.80 1.68
C GLN A 120 -4.95 -2.29 1.48
N ALA A 121 -5.55 -3.17 2.29
CA ALA A 121 -5.43 -4.60 2.10
C ALA A 121 -6.02 -5.05 0.76
N GLN A 122 -7.18 -4.53 0.37
CA GLN A 122 -7.77 -4.80 -0.95
C GLN A 122 -6.91 -4.26 -2.09
N PHE A 123 -6.27 -3.11 -1.91
CA PHE A 123 -5.36 -2.54 -2.88
C PHE A 123 -4.12 -3.42 -3.07
N LEU A 124 -3.56 -3.98 -2.00
CA LEU A 124 -2.44 -4.93 -2.09
C LEU A 124 -2.84 -6.21 -2.83
N VAL A 125 -4.02 -6.77 -2.54
CA VAL A 125 -4.55 -7.93 -3.31
C VAL A 125 -4.71 -7.57 -4.78
N TRP A 126 -5.23 -6.38 -5.08
CA TRP A 126 -5.35 -5.91 -6.46
C TRP A 126 -3.98 -5.75 -7.13
N ARG A 127 -2.98 -5.17 -6.47
CA ARG A 127 -1.61 -5.04 -7.00
C ARG A 127 -0.99 -6.41 -7.28
N LEU A 128 -1.12 -7.35 -6.35
CA LEU A 128 -0.66 -8.72 -6.49
C LEU A 128 -1.26 -9.40 -7.74
N GLN A 129 -2.57 -9.28 -7.94
CA GLN A 129 -3.25 -9.82 -9.13
C GLN A 129 -2.76 -9.19 -10.43
N ASN A 130 -2.50 -7.88 -10.44
CA ASN A 130 -1.99 -7.17 -11.61
C ASN A 130 -0.48 -7.38 -11.84
N GLY A 131 0.24 -7.86 -10.81
CA GLY A 131 1.64 -8.26 -10.91
C GLY A 131 1.83 -9.62 -11.58
N LEU A 132 0.86 -10.53 -11.45
CA LEU A 132 0.95 -11.89 -11.96
C LEU A 132 1.28 -11.96 -13.47
N PRO A 133 0.64 -11.20 -14.38
CA PRO A 133 1.03 -11.20 -15.79
C PRO A 133 2.50 -10.84 -16.03
N LYS A 134 3.07 -9.90 -15.25
CA LYS A 134 4.48 -9.52 -15.34
C LYS A 134 5.38 -10.69 -14.90
N MET A 135 5.00 -11.41 -13.84
CA MET A 135 5.72 -12.60 -13.37
C MET A 135 5.70 -13.72 -14.41
N LEU A 136 4.52 -14.01 -14.99
CA LEU A 136 4.36 -15.04 -16.02
C LEU A 136 5.19 -14.74 -17.26
N ALA A 137 5.23 -13.48 -17.71
CA ALA A 137 6.01 -13.07 -18.87
C ALA A 137 7.53 -13.24 -18.68
N ARG A 138 8.01 -13.35 -17.43
CA ARG A 138 9.43 -13.54 -17.09
C ARG A 138 9.77 -14.98 -16.72
N SER A 139 8.78 -15.84 -16.54
CA SER A 139 8.98 -17.24 -16.14
C SER A 139 9.29 -18.12 -17.35
N SER A 140 10.21 -19.07 -17.18
CA SER A 140 10.43 -20.16 -18.13
C SER A 140 9.31 -21.21 -18.10
N ASP A 141 8.56 -21.29 -16.99
CA ASP A 141 7.39 -22.13 -16.82
C ASP A 141 6.24 -21.32 -16.19
N GLY A 142 5.58 -20.51 -17.02
CA GLY A 142 4.44 -19.69 -16.59
C GLY A 142 3.26 -20.52 -16.09
N ALA A 143 3.04 -21.72 -16.65
CA ALA A 143 1.95 -22.58 -16.24
C ALA A 143 2.12 -23.09 -14.81
N HIS A 144 3.34 -23.45 -14.41
CA HIS A 144 3.64 -23.79 -13.02
C HIS A 144 3.46 -22.61 -12.07
N VAL A 145 3.99 -21.44 -12.42
CA VAL A 145 3.85 -20.21 -11.61
C VAL A 145 2.39 -19.85 -11.38
N GLN A 146 1.56 -19.90 -12.44
CA GLN A 146 0.12 -19.64 -12.33
C GLN A 146 -0.56 -20.62 -11.35
N ARG A 147 -0.28 -21.93 -11.48
CA ARG A 147 -0.89 -22.94 -10.60
C ARG A 147 -0.52 -22.74 -9.14
N GLU A 148 0.75 -22.44 -8.85
CA GLU A 148 1.20 -22.21 -7.47
C GLU A 148 0.61 -20.91 -6.90
N PHE A 149 0.55 -19.86 -7.71
CA PHE A 149 -0.08 -18.60 -7.33
C PHE A 149 -1.56 -18.81 -6.97
N ASP A 150 -2.32 -19.50 -7.82
CA ASP A 150 -3.73 -19.79 -7.57
C ASP A 150 -3.91 -20.70 -6.34
N ARG A 151 -3.06 -21.71 -6.20
CA ARG A 151 -3.10 -22.65 -5.06
C ARG A 151 -2.89 -21.94 -3.73
N VAL A 152 -1.90 -21.04 -3.65
CA VAL A 152 -1.62 -20.28 -2.44
C VAL A 152 -2.70 -19.22 -2.21
N GLY A 153 -3.05 -18.45 -3.24
CA GLY A 153 -4.06 -17.38 -3.20
C GLY A 153 -5.47 -17.86 -2.86
N ALA A 154 -5.80 -19.13 -3.13
CA ALA A 154 -7.09 -19.73 -2.78
C ALA A 154 -7.31 -19.92 -1.26
N THR A 155 -6.27 -19.72 -0.44
CA THR A 155 -6.39 -19.83 1.03
C THR A 155 -6.33 -18.45 1.69
N ALA A 156 -7.08 -18.26 2.77
CA ALA A 156 -7.07 -16.98 3.50
C ALA A 156 -5.68 -16.59 4.04
N GLN A 157 -4.86 -17.58 4.42
CA GLN A 157 -3.49 -17.34 4.90
C GLN A 157 -2.49 -17.19 3.75
N GLY A 158 -2.72 -17.85 2.60
CA GLY A 158 -1.86 -17.70 1.43
C GLY A 158 -2.08 -16.39 0.69
N CYS A 159 -3.30 -15.83 0.67
CA CYS A 159 -3.54 -14.46 0.21
C CYS A 159 -2.77 -13.44 1.06
N TYR A 160 -2.78 -13.59 2.39
CA TYR A 160 -1.94 -12.80 3.29
C TYR A 160 -0.46 -12.96 2.96
N ALA A 161 0.03 -14.20 2.82
CA ALA A 161 1.44 -14.48 2.52
C ALA A 161 1.89 -13.96 1.15
N LEU A 162 1.02 -13.88 0.15
CA LEU A 162 1.38 -13.32 -1.16
C LEU A 162 1.38 -11.78 -1.14
N VAL A 163 0.48 -11.17 -0.35
CA VAL A 163 0.41 -9.71 -0.19
C VAL A 163 1.60 -9.14 0.57
N ASP A 164 2.10 -9.86 1.58
CA ASP A 164 3.24 -9.48 2.42
C ASP A 164 4.56 -9.36 1.61
N TYR A 165 4.63 -9.95 0.41
CA TYR A 165 5.83 -10.03 -0.43
C TYR A 165 5.77 -9.18 -1.73
N VAL A 166 4.80 -8.26 -1.86
CA VAL A 166 4.58 -7.41 -3.08
C VAL A 166 4.64 -5.91 -2.79
#